data_AF-A0A925FKH7-F1
#
_entry.id   AF-A0A925FKH7-F1
#
_cell.length_a   1.000
_cell.length_b   1.000
_cell.length_c   1.000
_cell.angle_alpha   90.00
_cell.angle_beta   90.00
_cell.angle_gamma   90.00
#
_symmetry.space_group_name_H-M   'P 1'
#
loop_
_entity.id
_entity.type
_entity.pdbx_description
1 polymer ?
#
loop_
_entity_poly.entity_id
_entity_poly.type
_entity_poly.pdbx_seq_one_letter_code
_entity_poly.pdbx_strand_id
1 'polypeptide(L)' 'VEMKGFDVGLVDFPGEMSGHPVYLCWRLGEPVVAHWHERDAGFAGRHPLAPTAMA' A
#
# COMPACT_ATOMS: atom_id res chain seq x y z
N VAL A 1 -4.29 7.20 -7.86
CA VAL A 1 -4.48 5.74 -7.80
C VAL A 1 -3.89 5.14 -9.05
N GLU A 2 -3.02 4.14 -8.91
CA GLU A 2 -2.34 3.46 -10.01
C GLU A 2 -2.68 1.97 -9.96
N MET A 3 -3.06 1.40 -11.11
CA MET A 3 -3.23 -0.05 -11.22
C MET A 3 -1.90 -0.66 -11.65
N LYS A 4 -1.44 -1.66 -10.91
CA LYS A 4 -0.22 -2.43 -11.19
C LYS A 4 -0.61 -3.90 -11.36
N GLY A 5 0.12 -4.68 -12.16
CA GLY A 5 -0.07 -6.13 -12.26
C GLY A 5 -1.53 -6.57 -12.43
N PHE A 6 -2.06 -6.45 -13.66
CA PHE A 6 -3.43 -6.86 -14.00
C PHE A 6 -3.73 -8.34 -13.67
N ASP A 7 -2.70 -9.18 -13.67
CA ASP A 7 -2.72 -10.60 -13.36
C ASP A 7 -2.94 -10.89 -11.86
N VAL A 8 -2.47 -10.01 -10.98
CA VAL A 8 -2.56 -10.17 -9.51
C VAL A 8 -3.52 -9.17 -8.86
N GLY A 9 -4.07 -8.23 -9.62
CA GLY A 9 -5.01 -7.21 -9.15
C GLY A 9 -4.39 -6.28 -8.12
N LEU A 10 -3.21 -5.74 -8.41
CA LEU A 10 -2.47 -4.86 -7.51
C LEU A 10 -2.86 -3.38 -7.74
N VAL A 11 -3.09 -2.64 -6.67
CA VAL A 11 -3.48 -1.23 -6.73
C VAL A 11 -2.69 -0.44 -5.70
N ASP A 12 -2.07 0.65 -6.17
CA ASP A 12 -1.34 1.60 -5.35
C ASP A 12 -2.12 2.92 -5.23
N PHE A 13 -2.23 3.41 -4.01
CA PHE A 13 -2.86 4.68 -3.66
C PHE A 13 -1.78 5.60 -3.11
N PRO A 14 -1.64 6.85 -3.61
CA PRO A 14 -0.74 7.82 -3.00
C PRO A 14 -1.09 8.02 -1.53
N GLY A 15 -0.09 8.01 -0.66
CA GLY A 15 -0.23 8.28 0.76
C GLY A 15 0.97 9.05 1.31
N GLU A 16 0.92 9.36 2.59
CA GLU A 16 2.01 10.01 3.32
C GLU A 16 2.22 9.30 4.66
N MET A 17 3.48 9.05 5.02
CA MET A 17 3.87 8.48 6.31
C MET A 17 4.94 9.37 6.93
N SER A 18 4.66 9.94 8.10
CA SER A 18 5.60 10.82 8.81
C SER A 18 6.19 11.94 7.91
N GLY A 19 5.36 12.56 7.06
CA GLY A 19 5.79 13.61 6.12
C GLY A 19 6.45 13.12 4.83
N HIS A 20 6.58 11.80 4.63
CA HIS A 20 7.23 11.21 3.45
C HIS A 20 6.19 10.60 2.51
N PRO A 21 6.25 10.88 1.19
CA PRO A 21 5.32 10.31 0.22
C PRO A 21 5.58 8.82 0.02
N VAL A 22 4.53 8.02 0.19
CA VAL A 22 4.55 6.55 0.05
C VAL A 22 3.43 6.08 -0.86
N TYR A 23 3.41 4.79 -1.18
CA TYR A 23 2.23 4.14 -1.74
C TYR A 23 1.58 3.24 -0.70
N LEU A 24 0.28 3.45 -0.47
CA LEU A 24 -0.57 2.46 0.18
C LEU A 24 -0.98 1.43 -0.86
N CYS A 25 -0.91 0.16 -0.50
CA CYS A 25 -0.90 -0.91 -1.47
C CYS A 25 -1.97 -1.95 -1.11
N TRP A 26 -2.76 -2.36 -2.09
CA TRP A 26 -3.80 -3.37 -1.94
C TRP A 26 -3.74 -4.37 -3.08
N ARG A 27 -3.93 -5.65 -2.77
CA ARG A 27 -4.02 -6.72 -3.76
C ARG A 27 -5.40 -7.37 -3.73
N LEU A 28 -5.88 -7.80 -4.90
CA LEU A 28 -7.09 -8.61 -5.02
C LEU A 28 -7.09 -9.78 -4.02
N GLY A 29 -8.17 -9.88 -3.26
CA GLY A 29 -8.33 -10.84 -2.17
C GLY A 29 -7.95 -10.31 -0.78
N GLU A 30 -7.31 -9.15 -0.67
CA GLU A 30 -7.13 -8.47 0.61
C GLU A 30 -8.44 -7.74 0.99
N PRO A 31 -8.87 -7.79 2.27
CA PRO A 31 -10.14 -7.19 2.66
C PRO A 31 -10.10 -5.65 2.73
N VAL A 32 -8.91 -5.09 2.98
CA VAL A 32 -8.66 -3.65 3.17
C VAL A 32 -7.23 -3.30 2.74
N VAL A 33 -6.97 -2.02 2.50
CA VAL A 33 -5.61 -1.49 2.35
C VAL A 33 -4.90 -1.60 3.70
N ALA A 34 -3.96 -2.54 3.82
CA ALA A 34 -3.27 -2.84 5.08
C ALA A 34 -1.74 -2.72 4.99
N HIS A 35 -1.20 -2.35 3.83
CA HIS A 35 0.23 -2.25 3.59
C HIS A 35 0.58 -0.95 2.91
N TRP A 36 1.82 -0.53 3.09
CA TRP A 36 2.45 0.56 2.36
C TRP A 36 3.84 0.15 1.88
N HIS A 37 4.40 0.87 0.94
CA HIS A 37 5.80 0.75 0.55
C HIS A 37 6.35 2.10 0.07
N GLU A 38 7.67 2.22 0.09
CA GLU A 38 8.37 3.34 -0.56
C GLU A 38 8.08 3.36 -2.05
N ARG A 39 8.07 4.56 -2.64
CA ARG A 39 7.74 4.75 -4.07
C ARG A 39 8.63 3.93 -5.02
N ASP A 40 9.86 3.68 -4.61
CA ASP A 40 10.88 3.04 -5.44
C ASP A 40 11.09 1.55 -5.09
N ALA A 41 10.50 1.06 -3.97
CA ALA A 41 10.68 -0.32 -3.50
C ALA A 41 9.71 -1.32 -4.18
N GLY A 42 8.58 -0.83 -4.67
CA GLY A 42 7.51 -1.66 -5.26
C GLY A 42 6.90 -2.67 -4.30
N PHE A 43 6.12 -3.62 -4.84
CA PHE A 43 5.34 -4.58 -4.05
C PHE A 43 6.18 -5.47 -3.12
N ALA A 44 7.42 -5.79 -3.48
CA ALA A 44 8.30 -6.62 -2.65
C ALA A 44 8.70 -5.93 -1.34
N GLY A 45 8.71 -4.59 -1.30
CA GLY A 45 9.07 -3.78 -0.13
C GLY A 45 7.87 -3.40 0.75
N ARG A 46 6.82 -4.23 0.79
CA ARG A 46 5.62 -3.94 1.58
C ARG A 46 5.89 -4.03 3.07
N HIS A 47 5.44 -2.99 3.76
CA HIS A 47 5.37 -2.90 5.21
C HIS A 47 3.91 -2.87 5.65
N PRO A 48 3.53 -3.57 6.73
CA PRO A 48 2.19 -3.46 7.28
C PRO A 48 1.96 -2.03 7.78
N LEU A 49 0.75 -1.53 7.58
CA LEU A 49 0.25 -0.39 8.33
C LEU A 49 0.09 -0.84 9.78
N ALA A 50 0.66 -0.08 10.71
CA ALA A 50 0.34 -0.29 12.12
C ALA A 50 -1.19 -0.21 12.28
N PRO A 51 -1.81 -1.07 13.09
CA PRO A 51 -3.23 -0.92 13.40
C PRO A 51 -3.41 0.52 13.89
N THR A 52 -4.28 1.28 13.23
CA THR A 52 -4.79 2.49 13.87
C THR A 52 -5.36 2.03 15.19
N ALA A 53 -4.77 2.47 16.30
CA ALA A 53 -5.42 2.35 17.59
C ALA A 53 -6.74 3.08 17.42
N MET A 54 -7.83 2.33 17.28
CA MET A 54 -9.17 2.86 17.37
C MET A 54 -9.27 3.42 18.79
N ALA A 55 -9.13 4.74 18.92
CA ALA A 55 -9.43 5.44 20.16
C ALA A 55 -10.94 5.43 20.41
#